data_AF-A0A150WI99-F1
#
_entry.id   AF-A0A150WI99-F1
#
_cell.length_a   1.000
_cell.length_b   1.000
_cell.length_c   1.000
_cell.angle_alpha   90.00
_cell.angle_beta   90.00
_cell.angle_gamma   90.00
#
_symmetry.space_group_name_H-M   'P 1'
#
loop_
_entity.id
_entity.type
_entity.pdbx_description
1 polymer ?
#
loop_
_entity_poly.entity_id
_entity_poly.type
_entity_poly.pdbx_seq_one_letter_code
_entity_poly.pdbx_strand_id
1 'polypeptide(L)'
;MKLFFVVASMLLAFSAQANDRKVGNVIAVEREINDVNATCLKNVSGETDKPQSFFSCAIKYTAAGEIPVSKGRAFRLDDERCQVYGETMNGVLLITFGTKERSSTFEASRACLGRSLAAKDSVKVVVYTLE
;
A
#
# COMPACT_ATOMS: atom_id res chain seq x y z
N MET A 1 -51.78 -30.78 41.34
CA MET A 1 -50.64 -29.83 41.19
C MET A 1 -49.91 -30.15 39.91
N LYS A 2 -49.70 -29.15 39.07
CA LYS A 2 -49.26 -29.27 37.67
C LYS A 2 -47.77 -29.63 37.59
N LEU A 3 -47.46 -30.74 36.93
CA LEU A 3 -46.12 -31.06 36.41
C LEU A 3 -45.84 -30.13 35.23
N PHE A 4 -44.79 -29.32 35.32
CA PHE A 4 -44.22 -28.65 34.16
C PHE A 4 -42.94 -29.38 33.76
N PHE A 5 -43.13 -30.38 32.91
CA PHE A 5 -42.08 -31.02 32.13
C PHE A 5 -41.75 -30.14 30.91
N VAL A 6 -40.45 -29.89 30.74
CA VAL A 6 -39.76 -29.77 29.44
C VAL A 6 -40.23 -28.65 28.50
N VAL A 7 -39.58 -27.49 28.63
CA VAL A 7 -39.34 -26.57 27.50
C VAL A 7 -37.86 -26.15 27.55
N ALA A 8 -36.96 -27.08 27.20
CA ALA A 8 -35.54 -26.78 27.10
C ALA A 8 -34.87 -27.49 25.90
N SER A 9 -35.64 -27.83 24.87
CA SER A 9 -35.13 -28.56 23.71
C SER A 9 -35.86 -28.18 22.44
N MET A 10 -35.82 -26.91 22.06
CA MET A 10 -36.21 -26.46 20.71
C MET A 10 -35.59 -25.10 20.36
N LEU A 11 -34.27 -24.98 20.55
CA LEU A 11 -33.45 -23.93 19.91
C LEU A 11 -32.26 -24.55 19.17
N LEU A 12 -32.47 -25.73 18.59
CA LEU A 12 -31.58 -26.31 17.60
C LEU A 12 -32.38 -26.52 16.32
N ALA A 13 -32.52 -25.46 15.54
CA ALA A 13 -32.76 -25.60 14.12
C ALA A 13 -32.25 -24.35 13.37
N PHE A 14 -31.04 -24.51 12.86
CA PHE A 14 -30.64 -24.14 11.50
C PHE A 14 -31.10 -22.78 10.96
N SER A 15 -30.17 -21.83 10.96
CA SER A 15 -29.64 -21.33 9.69
C SER A 15 -28.45 -20.40 9.97
N ALA A 16 -27.26 -20.98 10.09
CA ALA A 16 -26.10 -20.40 9.43
C ALA A 16 -26.38 -20.47 7.91
N GLN A 17 -27.35 -19.69 7.44
CA GLN A 17 -27.34 -19.26 6.06
C GLN A 17 -26.23 -18.22 6.05
N ALA A 18 -25.02 -18.66 5.73
CA ALA A 18 -24.17 -17.81 4.92
C ALA A 18 -25.06 -17.39 3.76
N ASN A 19 -25.66 -16.20 3.89
CA ASN A 19 -26.43 -15.61 2.83
C ASN A 19 -25.37 -15.19 1.82
N ASP A 20 -24.88 -16.18 1.06
CA ASP A 20 -23.98 -16.02 -0.07
C ASP A 20 -24.76 -15.26 -1.14
N ARG A 21 -25.05 -14.00 -0.85
CA ARG A 21 -25.46 -13.03 -1.85
C ARG A 21 -24.21 -12.77 -2.66
N LYS A 22 -24.26 -13.07 -3.95
CA LYS A 22 -23.24 -12.64 -4.91
C LYS A 22 -23.17 -11.11 -4.84
N VAL A 23 -22.18 -10.56 -4.13
CA VAL A 23 -21.98 -9.11 -3.93
C VAL A 23 -21.33 -8.48 -5.17
N GLY A 24 -21.81 -8.84 -6.36
CA GLY A 24 -21.20 -8.39 -7.62
C GLY A 24 -20.05 -9.27 -8.11
N ASN A 25 -19.38 -8.81 -9.17
CA ASN A 25 -18.19 -9.47 -9.70
C ASN A 25 -16.94 -8.80 -9.11
N VAL A 26 -16.00 -9.60 -8.61
CA VAL A 26 -14.66 -9.11 -8.23
C VAL A 26 -13.82 -9.05 -9.49
N ILE A 27 -13.31 -7.88 -9.83
CA ILE A 27 -12.40 -7.70 -10.97
C ILE A 27 -11.02 -7.24 -10.50
N ALA A 28 -9.98 -7.79 -11.13
CA ALA A 28 -8.60 -7.37 -10.95
C ALA A 28 -8.27 -6.25 -11.92
N VAL A 29 -7.90 -5.09 -11.39
CA VAL A 29 -7.50 -3.93 -12.18
C VAL A 29 -6.01 -3.70 -11.99
N GLU A 30 -5.25 -3.81 -13.08
CA GLU A 30 -3.87 -3.31 -13.12
C GLU A 30 -3.90 -1.79 -13.27
N ARG A 31 -3.26 -1.09 -12.34
CA ARG A 31 -3.11 0.36 -12.33
C ARG A 31 -1.64 0.70 -12.44
N GLU A 32 -1.35 1.69 -13.26
CA GLU A 32 -0.02 2.29 -13.34
C GLU A 32 -0.02 3.60 -12.55
N ILE A 33 0.87 3.67 -11.55
CA ILE A 33 1.17 4.90 -10.82
C ILE A 33 2.25 5.61 -11.62
N ASN A 34 1.91 6.73 -12.26
CA ASN A 34 2.82 7.57 -13.03
C ASN A 34 3.39 8.71 -12.18
N ASP A 35 4.41 9.39 -12.71
CA ASP A 35 5.03 10.57 -12.09
C ASP A 35 5.45 10.31 -10.63
N VAL A 36 6.03 9.14 -10.37
CA VAL A 36 6.33 8.66 -9.02
C VAL A 36 7.29 9.60 -8.30
N ASN A 37 8.33 10.08 -8.99
CA ASN A 37 9.28 11.03 -8.45
C ASN A 37 8.61 12.34 -8.04
N ALA A 38 7.86 12.98 -8.95
CA ALA A 38 7.23 14.26 -8.69
C ALA A 38 6.16 14.16 -7.58
N THR A 39 5.38 13.08 -7.59
CA THR A 39 4.35 12.82 -6.57
C THR A 39 4.99 12.55 -5.21
N CYS A 40 6.08 11.78 -5.17
CA CYS A 40 6.82 11.50 -3.96
C CYS A 40 7.37 12.77 -3.30
N LEU A 41 8.03 13.63 -4.09
CA LEU A 41 8.63 14.87 -3.58
C LEU A 41 7.62 15.85 -2.99
N LYS A 42 6.37 15.82 -3.45
CA LYS A 42 5.26 16.61 -2.87
C LYS A 42 4.76 16.05 -1.52
N ASN A 43 4.94 14.76 -1.29
CA ASN A 43 4.41 14.03 -0.14
C ASN A 43 5.52 13.51 0.80
N VAL A 44 6.68 14.18 0.83
CA VAL A 44 7.77 13.82 1.72
C VAL A 44 7.34 14.04 3.17
N SER A 45 7.56 13.03 4.00
CA SER A 45 7.27 13.09 5.43
C SER A 45 8.51 13.52 6.23
N GLY A 46 8.30 14.30 7.30
CA GLY A 46 9.33 14.65 8.27
C GLY A 46 10.11 15.93 7.99
N GLU A 47 11.15 16.17 8.79
CA GLU A 47 12.01 17.36 8.75
C GLU A 47 12.98 17.31 7.57
N THR A 48 12.79 18.17 6.57
CA THR A 48 13.66 18.26 5.37
C THR A 48 14.83 19.23 5.52
N ASP A 49 14.88 19.97 6.63
CA ASP A 49 15.88 20.98 6.97
C ASP A 49 17.13 20.37 7.65
N LYS A 50 17.07 19.10 8.06
CA LYS A 50 18.17 18.41 8.74
C LYS A 50 18.62 17.16 7.99
N PRO A 51 19.90 16.77 8.11
CA PRO A 51 20.37 15.49 7.59
C PRO A 51 19.64 14.32 8.26
N GLN A 52 19.24 13.33 7.45
CA GLN A 52 18.59 12.11 7.93
C GLN A 52 19.24 10.88 7.28
N SER A 53 19.10 9.71 7.91
CA SER A 53 19.56 8.44 7.32
C SER A 53 18.87 8.14 5.99
N PHE A 54 17.62 8.57 5.84
CA PHE A 54 16.82 8.50 4.63
C PHE A 54 15.64 9.46 4.73
N PHE A 55 15.02 9.74 3.59
CA PHE A 55 13.72 10.41 3.51
C PHE A 55 12.69 9.43 2.98
N SER A 56 11.41 9.72 3.23
CA SER A 56 10.34 8.86 2.73
C SER A 56 9.12 9.66 2.31
N CYS A 57 8.34 9.09 1.40
CA CYS A 57 7.06 9.60 0.97
C CYS A 57 6.07 8.44 0.82
N ALA A 58 4.79 8.74 0.83
CA ALA A 58 3.72 7.77 0.63
C ALA A 58 2.81 8.21 -0.53
N ILE A 59 2.52 7.28 -1.43
CA ILE A 59 1.59 7.51 -2.54
C ILE A 59 0.43 6.53 -2.39
N LYS A 60 -0.74 7.05 -2.03
CA LYS A 60 -1.97 6.25 -1.99
C LYS A 60 -2.40 5.94 -3.42
N TYR A 61 -2.58 4.67 -3.73
CA TYR A 61 -3.01 4.20 -5.05
C TYR A 61 -4.36 3.50 -5.04
N THR A 62 -5.03 3.33 -3.91
CA THR A 62 -6.40 2.77 -3.83
C THR A 62 -7.47 3.85 -3.72
N ALA A 63 -8.62 3.60 -4.32
CA ALA A 63 -9.86 4.35 -4.14
C ALA A 63 -10.74 3.73 -3.05
N ALA A 64 -11.83 4.42 -2.67
CA ALA A 64 -12.83 3.85 -1.76
C ALA A 64 -13.49 2.62 -2.39
N GLY A 65 -13.62 1.53 -1.62
CA GLY A 65 -14.18 0.27 -2.11
C GLY A 65 -13.17 -0.66 -2.80
N GLU A 66 -11.94 -0.19 -3.06
CA GLU A 66 -10.88 -1.04 -3.61
C GLU A 66 -10.12 -1.79 -2.52
N ILE A 67 -9.79 -3.05 -2.81
CA ILE A 67 -8.99 -3.91 -1.94
C ILE A 67 -7.58 -4.04 -2.55
N PRO A 68 -6.53 -3.57 -1.87
CA PRO A 68 -5.17 -3.69 -2.37
C PRO A 68 -4.69 -5.13 -2.33
N VAL A 69 -4.17 -5.63 -3.45
CA VAL A 69 -3.64 -6.99 -3.58
C VAL A 69 -2.11 -6.97 -3.52
N SER A 70 -1.49 -5.95 -4.12
CA SER A 70 -0.04 -5.79 -4.12
C SER A 70 0.50 -5.59 -2.71
N LYS A 71 1.35 -6.53 -2.27
CA LYS A 71 2.10 -6.47 -1.02
C LYS A 71 3.57 -6.77 -1.27
N GLY A 72 4.44 -6.01 -0.62
CA GLY A 72 5.89 -6.19 -0.66
C GLY A 72 6.60 -5.24 -1.61
N ARG A 73 7.86 -5.55 -1.92
CA ARG A 73 8.75 -4.67 -2.67
C ARG A 73 8.32 -4.50 -4.12
N ALA A 74 7.92 -3.28 -4.49
CA ALA A 74 7.62 -2.90 -5.86
C ALA A 74 8.90 -2.64 -6.67
N PHE A 75 9.89 -2.00 -6.06
CA PHE A 75 11.20 -1.79 -6.68
C PHE A 75 12.31 -1.63 -5.63
N ARG A 76 13.54 -1.88 -6.07
CA ARG A 76 14.78 -1.58 -5.36
C ARG A 76 15.79 -1.10 -6.38
N LEU A 77 16.18 0.15 -6.25
CA LEU A 77 17.02 0.88 -7.19
C LEU A 77 18.22 1.41 -6.41
N ASP A 78 19.25 0.57 -6.32
CA ASP A 78 20.48 0.87 -5.61
C ASP A 78 21.64 1.02 -6.61
N ASP A 79 22.43 2.08 -6.46
CA ASP A 79 23.71 2.26 -7.18
C ASP A 79 24.86 2.47 -6.19
N GLU A 80 26.04 2.87 -6.63
CA GLU A 80 27.19 3.09 -5.74
C GLU A 80 26.96 4.19 -4.68
N ARG A 81 26.07 5.15 -4.94
CA ARG A 81 25.85 6.34 -4.11
C ARG A 81 24.45 6.44 -3.54
N CYS A 82 23.47 5.83 -4.16
CA CYS A 82 22.05 5.99 -3.89
C CYS A 82 21.40 4.67 -3.49
N GLN A 83 20.37 4.79 -2.66
CA GLN A 83 19.46 3.72 -2.31
C GLN A 83 18.02 4.24 -2.37
N VAL A 84 17.20 3.58 -3.18
CA VAL A 84 15.80 3.98 -3.42
C VAL A 84 14.93 2.73 -3.45
N TYR A 85 14.04 2.61 -2.47
CA TYR A 85 13.19 1.44 -2.27
C TYR A 85 11.73 1.84 -2.37
N GLY A 86 10.92 1.02 -3.04
CA GLY A 86 9.48 1.17 -3.12
C GLY A 86 8.80 -0.08 -2.58
N GLU A 87 7.94 0.08 -1.59
CA GLU A 87 7.18 -1.00 -0.96
C GLU A 87 5.69 -0.71 -1.04
N THR A 88 4.93 -1.72 -1.47
CA THR A 88 3.47 -1.65 -1.52
C THR A 88 2.89 -2.32 -0.29
N MET A 89 2.05 -1.60 0.44
CA MET A 89 1.31 -2.14 1.57
C MET A 89 0.01 -1.37 1.75
N ASN A 90 -1.10 -2.11 1.94
CA ASN A 90 -2.40 -1.56 2.30
C ASN A 90 -2.87 -0.39 1.40
N GLY A 91 -2.62 -0.47 0.09
CA GLY A 91 -3.06 0.55 -0.87
C GLY A 91 -2.16 1.78 -0.96
N VAL A 92 -0.97 1.70 -0.37
CA VAL A 92 0.04 2.75 -0.39
C VAL A 92 1.34 2.20 -0.96
N LEU A 93 1.98 2.99 -1.82
CA LEU A 93 3.37 2.83 -2.21
C LEU A 93 4.22 3.72 -1.30
N LEU A 94 4.90 3.11 -0.34
CA LEU A 94 5.90 3.76 0.51
C LEU A 94 7.22 3.78 -0.25
N ILE A 95 7.83 4.95 -0.39
CA ILE A 95 9.14 5.08 -1.03
C ILE A 95 10.11 5.64 -0.01
N THR A 96 11.23 4.94 0.16
CA THR A 96 12.36 5.35 1.00
C THR A 96 13.54 5.66 0.10
N PHE A 97 14.15 6.84 0.25
CA PHE A 97 15.22 7.29 -0.63
C PHE A 97 16.30 8.05 0.15
N GLY A 98 17.55 7.87 -0.26
CA GLY A 98 18.68 8.53 0.37
C GLY A 98 19.99 8.16 -0.33
N THR A 99 21.09 8.74 0.14
CA THR A 99 22.41 8.25 -0.23
C THR A 99 22.74 6.98 0.57
N LYS A 100 23.79 6.27 0.18
CA LYS A 100 24.33 5.14 0.94
C LYS A 100 25.15 5.55 2.17
N GLU A 101 25.38 6.85 2.36
CA GLU A 101 26.00 7.38 3.56
C GLU A 101 25.04 7.30 4.76
N ARG A 102 25.58 7.25 5.98
CA ARG A 102 24.75 7.19 7.21
C ARG A 102 23.88 8.43 7.43
N SER A 103 24.19 9.54 6.77
CA SER A 103 23.50 10.81 6.90
C SER A 103 23.43 11.49 5.54
N SER A 104 22.23 11.80 5.07
CA SER A 104 21.98 12.43 3.78
C SER A 104 21.21 13.73 3.96
N THR A 105 21.59 14.77 3.22
CA THR A 105 20.73 15.97 3.09
C THR A 105 19.51 15.66 2.22
N PHE A 106 18.46 16.46 2.38
CA PHE A 106 17.27 16.31 1.54
C PHE A 106 17.60 16.53 0.05
N GLU A 107 18.47 17.50 -0.27
CA GLU A 107 18.86 17.76 -1.66
C GLU A 107 19.61 16.58 -2.31
N ALA A 108 20.57 15.98 -1.60
CA ALA A 108 21.28 14.80 -2.09
C ALA A 108 20.33 13.61 -2.28
N SER A 109 19.41 13.41 -1.34
CA SER A 109 18.42 12.35 -1.40
C SER A 109 17.42 12.55 -2.53
N ARG A 110 16.94 13.79 -2.74
CA ARG A 110 16.10 14.19 -3.88
C ARG A 110 16.80 13.89 -5.21
N ALA A 111 18.09 14.20 -5.32
CA ALA A 111 18.87 13.88 -6.51
C ALA A 111 18.98 12.36 -6.73
N CYS A 112 19.14 11.56 -5.67
CA CYS A 112 19.09 10.11 -5.76
C CYS A 112 17.74 9.60 -6.27
N LEU A 113 16.61 10.09 -5.73
CA LEU A 113 15.28 9.71 -6.18
C LEU A 113 15.08 10.00 -7.68
N GLY A 114 15.40 11.23 -8.11
CA GLY A 114 15.24 11.65 -9.50
C GLY A 114 16.11 10.86 -10.46
N ARG A 115 17.36 10.57 -10.09
CA ARG A 115 18.27 9.75 -10.92
C ARG A 115 17.79 8.30 -11.01
N SER A 116 17.43 7.68 -9.89
CA SER A 116 17.01 6.27 -9.87
C SER A 116 15.72 6.03 -10.66
N LEU A 117 14.79 6.99 -10.67
CA LEU A 117 13.52 6.89 -11.39
C LEU A 117 13.55 7.43 -12.82
N ALA A 118 14.67 8.02 -13.28
CA ALA A 118 14.75 8.67 -14.60
C ALA A 118 14.34 7.77 -15.78
N ALA A 119 14.63 6.47 -15.70
CA ALA A 119 14.29 5.49 -16.74
C ALA A 119 13.02 4.67 -16.44
N LYS A 120 12.42 4.83 -15.26
CA LYS A 120 11.30 4.01 -14.78
C LYS A 120 10.48 4.76 -13.74
N ASP A 121 9.88 5.88 -14.16
CA ASP A 121 9.04 6.73 -13.30
C ASP A 121 7.58 6.25 -13.23
N SER A 122 7.38 4.93 -13.31
CA SER A 122 6.07 4.30 -13.15
C SER A 122 6.14 2.98 -12.39
N VAL A 123 5.07 2.69 -11.65
CA VAL A 123 4.91 1.46 -10.88
C VAL A 123 3.54 0.86 -11.16
N LYS A 124 3.54 -0.41 -11.59
CA LYS A 124 2.32 -1.17 -11.77
C LYS A 124 1.89 -1.82 -10.44
N VAL A 125 0.61 -1.68 -10.11
CA VAL A 125 -0.02 -2.27 -8.93
C VAL A 125 -1.33 -2.93 -9.33
N VAL A 126 -1.79 -3.88 -8.53
CA VAL A 126 -3.07 -4.57 -8.74
C VAL A 126 -4.00 -4.29 -7.56
N VAL A 127 -5.21 -3.87 -7.89
CA VAL A 127 -6.31 -3.67 -6.94
C VAL A 127 -7.51 -4.52 -7.36
N TYR A 128 -8.25 -5.03 -6.38
CA TYR A 128 -9.56 -5.61 -6.61
C TYR A 128 -10.63 -4.55 -6.40
N THR A 129 -11.60 -4.49 -7.31
CA THR A 129 -12.82 -3.72 -7.13
C THR A 129 -14.04 -4.63 -7.25
N LEU A 130 -15.12 -4.22 -6.58
CA LEU A 130 -16.43 -4.84 -6.70
C LEU A 130 -17.25 -4.02 -7.70
N GLU A 131 -17.74 -4.67 -8.75
CA GLU A 131 -18.78 -4.14 -9.64
C GLU A 131 -20.16 -4.65 -9.26
#